data_AF-A0A7J6BJ63-F1
#
_entry.id   AF-A0A7J6BJ63-F1
#
_cell.length_a   1.000
_cell.length_b   1.000
_cell.length_c   1.000
_cell.angle_alpha   90.00
_cell.angle_beta   90.00
_cell.angle_gamma   90.00
#
_symmetry.space_group_name_H-M   'P 1'
#
loop_
_entity.id
_entity.type
_entity.pdbx_description
1 polymer ?
#
loop_
_entity_poly.entity_id
_entity_poly.type
_entity_poly.pdbx_seq_one_letter_code
_entity_poly.pdbx_strand_id
1 'polypeptide(L)'
;MAETTEDGKINTDKKQLVELVEDLKRSNAAQQAEIDMFERYFSLLDLQPQSENYETASQIEMATSPGRKTKARTPERQQLLTLEQKCDVAKSMHKQMTEDLKRAKDFSEKELDNYKATLEEADIHLAEVKKECGQFDRDVGKALRDKKCVTMSAEKVIRYIEDKVKAKESLIEKLHQKNAALLAYKKKLQIQLKQQEEMGEGLTALDFEQLKFGNMKCRKRLDEQNLRRVELKLLAGKTLHVLNSNKEKLQTLTHESDVLSSDTALRAKLLIKFEEETKQAEEERNKAEALNRKLRGQLADFHVPHVLQYIKVKESHGQLKKSVKEWERKVEIAEMALKTHSKSWDKLRITAGARAVPARHAAIDAGLYGF
;
A
#
# COMPACT_ATOMS: atom_id res chain seq x y z
N MET A 1 -19.26 -85.50 -3.38
CA MET A 1 -19.40 -84.03 -3.26
C MET A 1 -18.21 -83.25 -3.86
N ALA A 2 -17.31 -83.86 -4.65
CA ALA A 2 -16.16 -83.17 -5.24
C ALA A 2 -16.33 -82.82 -6.74
N GLU A 3 -17.13 -83.57 -7.50
CA GLU A 3 -17.31 -83.37 -8.96
C GLU A 3 -18.19 -82.17 -9.33
N THR A 4 -19.23 -81.86 -8.56
CA THR A 4 -20.12 -80.71 -8.83
C THR A 4 -19.45 -79.35 -8.65
N THR A 5 -18.38 -79.31 -7.85
CA THR A 5 -17.54 -78.11 -7.68
C THR A 5 -16.53 -77.92 -8.82
N GLU A 6 -16.16 -78.98 -9.53
CA GLU A 6 -15.20 -78.94 -10.64
C GLU A 6 -15.87 -78.47 -11.95
N ASP A 7 -17.05 -79.00 -12.26
CA ASP A 7 -17.83 -78.60 -13.45
C ASP A 7 -18.32 -77.14 -13.39
N GLY A 8 -18.70 -76.67 -12.20
CA GLY A 8 -19.01 -75.26 -11.96
C GLY A 8 -17.80 -74.35 -12.21
N LYS A 9 -16.60 -74.82 -11.84
CA LYS A 9 -15.32 -74.14 -12.01
C LYS A 9 -14.91 -74.07 -13.48
N ILE A 10 -15.04 -75.18 -14.21
CA ILE A 10 -14.76 -75.28 -15.65
C ILE A 10 -15.66 -74.34 -16.47
N ASN A 11 -16.92 -74.16 -16.07
CA ASN A 11 -17.84 -73.25 -16.76
C ASN A 11 -17.51 -71.76 -16.48
N THR A 12 -17.11 -71.42 -15.25
CA THR A 12 -16.58 -70.09 -14.95
C THR A 12 -15.27 -69.81 -15.70
N ASP A 13 -14.37 -70.78 -15.80
CA ASP A 13 -13.09 -70.63 -16.50
C ASP A 13 -13.31 -70.43 -18.02
N LYS A 14 -14.28 -71.14 -18.62
CA LYS A 14 -14.67 -70.93 -20.02
C LYS A 14 -15.24 -69.54 -20.27
N LYS A 15 -16.07 -69.01 -19.35
CA LYS A 15 -16.60 -67.64 -19.47
C LYS A 15 -15.49 -66.59 -19.37
N GLN A 16 -14.57 -66.76 -18.41
CA GLN A 16 -13.39 -65.90 -18.26
C GLN A 16 -12.50 -65.94 -19.50
N LEU A 17 -12.35 -67.11 -20.14
CA LEU A 17 -11.57 -67.25 -21.36
C LEU A 17 -12.21 -66.51 -22.55
N VAL A 18 -13.54 -66.56 -22.68
CA VAL A 18 -14.26 -65.81 -23.73
C VAL A 18 -14.14 -64.31 -23.53
N GLU A 19 -14.28 -63.84 -22.29
CA GLU A 19 -14.11 -62.43 -21.93
C GLU A 19 -12.68 -61.95 -22.25
N LEU A 20 -11.67 -62.74 -21.89
CA LEU A 20 -10.27 -62.45 -22.21
C LEU A 20 -10.01 -62.38 -23.73
N VAL A 21 -10.61 -63.28 -24.51
CA VAL A 21 -10.47 -63.27 -25.97
C VAL A 21 -11.11 -62.02 -26.59
N GLU A 22 -12.27 -61.60 -26.10
CA GLU A 22 -12.92 -60.36 -26.56
C GLU A 22 -12.12 -59.12 -26.18
N ASP A 23 -11.56 -59.08 -24.98
CA ASP A 23 -10.68 -57.98 -24.55
C ASP A 23 -9.38 -57.93 -25.36
N LEU A 24 -8.78 -59.08 -25.67
CA LEU A 24 -7.60 -59.15 -26.55
C LEU A 24 -7.93 -58.70 -27.98
N LYS A 25 -9.12 -59.02 -28.51
CA LYS A 25 -9.57 -58.51 -29.82
C LYS A 25 -9.71 -57.00 -29.82
N ARG A 26 -10.33 -56.42 -28.78
CA ARG A 26 -10.46 -54.97 -28.63
C ARG A 26 -9.09 -54.30 -28.52
N SER A 27 -8.18 -54.88 -27.73
CA SER A 27 -6.81 -54.41 -27.59
C SER A 27 -6.05 -54.46 -28.92
N ASN A 28 -6.12 -55.57 -29.65
CA ASN A 28 -5.49 -55.70 -30.96
C ASN A 28 -6.05 -54.71 -31.98
N ALA A 29 -7.37 -54.48 -31.99
CA ALA A 29 -7.98 -53.48 -32.87
C ALA A 29 -7.50 -52.05 -32.55
N ALA A 30 -7.36 -51.70 -31.27
CA ALA A 30 -6.82 -50.41 -30.85
C ALA A 30 -5.35 -50.24 -31.26
N GLN A 31 -4.53 -51.29 -31.09
CA GLN A 31 -3.12 -51.28 -31.52
C GLN A 31 -2.99 -51.18 -33.03
N GLN A 32 -3.86 -51.85 -33.79
CA GLN A 32 -3.87 -51.74 -35.25
C GLN A 32 -4.23 -50.31 -35.70
N ALA A 33 -5.23 -49.69 -35.08
CA ALA A 33 -5.58 -48.29 -35.37
C ALA A 33 -4.44 -47.31 -35.03
N GLU A 34 -3.69 -47.58 -33.95
CA GLU A 34 -2.49 -46.83 -33.59
C GLU A 34 -1.37 -47.01 -34.64
N ILE A 35 -1.14 -48.24 -35.11
CA ILE A 35 -0.16 -48.55 -36.17
C ILE A 35 -0.53 -47.82 -37.46
N ASP A 36 -1.78 -47.94 -37.92
CA ASP A 36 -2.26 -47.29 -39.15
C ASP A 36 -2.10 -45.76 -39.08
N MET A 37 -2.33 -45.17 -37.91
CA MET A 37 -2.14 -43.73 -37.68
C MET A 37 -0.67 -43.32 -37.82
N PHE A 38 0.24 -44.11 -37.26
CA PHE A 38 1.68 -43.88 -37.41
C PHE A 38 2.18 -44.13 -38.83
N GLU A 39 1.74 -45.19 -39.51
CA GLU A 39 2.13 -45.46 -40.89
C GLU A 39 1.72 -44.31 -41.84
N ARG A 40 0.53 -43.73 -41.64
CA ARG A 40 0.09 -42.53 -42.37
C ARG A 40 0.95 -41.32 -42.05
N TYR A 41 1.32 -41.13 -40.79
CA TYR A 41 2.22 -40.05 -40.37
C TYR A 41 3.62 -40.21 -41.00
N PHE A 42 4.18 -41.42 -40.99
CA PHE A 42 5.47 -41.70 -41.62
C PHE A 42 5.43 -41.49 -43.13
N SER A 43 4.38 -41.97 -43.79
CA SER A 43 4.18 -41.75 -45.23
C SER A 43 4.11 -40.27 -45.61
N LEU A 44 3.59 -39.41 -44.71
CA LEU A 44 3.58 -37.96 -44.88
C LEU A 44 4.96 -37.32 -44.64
N LEU A 45 5.74 -37.82 -43.67
CA LEU A 45 7.10 -37.34 -43.43
C LEU A 45 8.05 -37.66 -44.58
N ASP A 46 7.93 -38.83 -45.19
CA ASP A 46 8.78 -39.23 -46.33
C ASP A 46 8.52 -38.39 -47.60
N LEU A 47 7.38 -37.68 -47.66
CA LEU A 47 7.05 -36.73 -48.72
C LEU A 47 7.60 -35.31 -48.44
N GLN A 48 8.13 -35.04 -47.24
CA GLN A 48 8.78 -33.78 -46.89
C GLN A 48 10.31 -33.89 -47.11
N PRO A 49 10.93 -33.01 -47.93
CA PRO A 49 12.39 -32.93 -47.99
C PRO A 49 12.90 -32.47 -46.61
N GLN A 50 13.74 -33.31 -46.00
CA GLN A 50 14.37 -33.06 -44.71
C GLN A 50 15.07 -31.69 -44.65
N SER A 51 14.59 -30.82 -43.77
CA SER A 51 15.38 -29.71 -43.23
C SER A 51 15.50 -29.86 -41.71
N GLU A 52 16.70 -30.29 -41.31
CA GLU A 52 17.46 -29.89 -40.13
C GLU A 52 17.00 -30.28 -38.70
N ASN A 53 18.03 -30.72 -37.97
CA ASN A 53 18.27 -30.56 -36.53
C ASN A 53 17.65 -31.56 -35.56
N TYR A 54 18.34 -32.68 -35.36
CA TYR A 54 18.53 -33.28 -34.03
C TYR A 54 19.95 -33.85 -33.88
N GLU A 55 20.94 -32.97 -33.73
CA GLU A 55 22.16 -33.30 -32.99
C GLU A 55 21.93 -32.91 -31.53
N THR A 56 22.10 -33.86 -30.60
CA THR A 56 22.75 -33.71 -29.28
C THR A 56 22.29 -34.85 -28.39
N ALA A 57 23.15 -35.85 -28.16
CA ALA A 57 23.38 -36.52 -26.88
C ALA A 57 24.00 -37.90 -27.11
N SER A 58 25.34 -37.98 -27.05
CA SER A 58 26.08 -39.02 -26.31
C SER A 58 27.57 -38.94 -26.64
N GLN A 59 28.31 -38.16 -25.85
CA GLN A 59 29.76 -38.32 -25.69
C GLN A 59 30.12 -38.11 -24.22
N ILE A 60 30.29 -39.21 -23.46
CA ILE A 60 31.07 -39.26 -22.22
C ILE A 60 31.75 -40.65 -22.11
N GLU A 61 33.09 -40.62 -22.21
CA GLU A 61 34.17 -41.42 -21.55
C GLU A 61 34.10 -42.96 -21.56
N MET A 62 35.04 -43.69 -22.18
CA MET A 62 36.49 -43.94 -21.96
C MET A 62 36.84 -45.15 -21.05
N ALA A 63 37.68 -46.02 -21.63
CA ALA A 63 38.74 -46.87 -21.06
C ALA A 63 38.46 -48.35 -20.66
N THR A 64 39.04 -49.27 -21.46
CA THR A 64 40.00 -50.37 -21.12
C THR A 64 39.76 -51.73 -21.81
N SER A 65 40.70 -52.05 -22.72
CA SER A 65 41.34 -53.34 -23.05
C SER A 65 40.60 -54.53 -23.69
N PRO A 66 41.32 -55.35 -24.49
CA PRO A 66 40.77 -56.03 -25.67
C PRO A 66 40.57 -57.53 -25.47
N GLY A 67 39.36 -58.01 -25.75
CA GLY A 67 39.00 -59.43 -25.71
C GLY A 67 38.06 -59.79 -26.85
N ARG A 68 38.60 -60.45 -27.88
CA ARG A 68 37.89 -60.96 -29.06
C ARG A 68 36.87 -62.02 -28.67
N LYS A 69 35.58 -61.68 -28.62
CA LYS A 69 34.46 -62.63 -28.74
C LYS A 69 33.30 -62.01 -29.54
N THR A 70 32.97 -62.70 -30.63
CA THR A 70 31.69 -62.75 -31.34
C THR A 70 30.61 -61.74 -30.92
N LYS A 71 30.41 -60.74 -31.76
CA LYS A 71 29.34 -59.73 -31.67
C LYS A 71 27.98 -60.41 -31.88
N ALA A 72 27.35 -60.81 -30.78
CA ALA A 72 25.92 -61.04 -30.77
C ALA A 72 25.24 -59.70 -31.04
N ARG A 73 24.47 -59.62 -32.13
CA ARG A 73 23.66 -58.47 -32.50
C ARG A 73 22.58 -58.33 -31.43
N THR A 74 22.83 -57.49 -30.43
CA THR A 74 21.80 -56.97 -29.53
C THR A 74 20.65 -56.44 -30.36
N PRO A 75 19.38 -56.76 -30.05
CA PRO A 75 18.27 -56.13 -30.74
C PRO A 75 18.41 -54.64 -30.50
N GLU A 76 18.41 -53.90 -31.60
CA GLU A 76 18.37 -52.45 -31.66
C GLU A 76 17.34 -51.99 -30.62
N ARG A 77 17.81 -51.25 -29.61
CA ARG A 77 16.98 -50.76 -28.51
C ARG A 77 15.94 -49.85 -29.16
N GLN A 78 14.78 -50.39 -29.49
CA GLN A 78 13.69 -49.69 -30.15
C GLN A 78 13.50 -48.37 -29.38
N GLN A 79 13.81 -47.26 -30.03
CA GLN A 79 13.51 -45.94 -29.48
C GLN A 79 11.99 -45.82 -29.46
N LEU A 80 11.40 -46.22 -28.35
CA LEU A 80 9.98 -46.08 -28.11
C LEU A 80 9.68 -44.58 -28.01
N LEU A 81 8.79 -44.10 -28.87
CA LEU A 81 8.26 -42.74 -28.77
C LEU A 81 7.70 -42.52 -27.36
N THR A 82 8.03 -41.37 -26.76
CA THR A 82 7.44 -41.00 -25.48
C THR A 82 5.93 -40.81 -25.64
N LEU A 83 5.17 -40.97 -24.56
CA LEU A 83 3.71 -40.76 -24.60
C LEU A 83 3.33 -39.36 -25.11
N GLU A 84 4.18 -38.36 -24.83
CA GLU A 84 4.03 -37.00 -25.34
C GLU A 84 4.19 -36.94 -26.86
N GLN A 85 5.27 -37.53 -27.40
CA GLN A 85 5.48 -37.63 -28.85
C GLN A 85 4.35 -38.36 -29.56
N LYS A 86 3.85 -39.48 -28.98
CA LYS A 86 2.69 -40.20 -29.52
C LYS A 86 1.43 -39.33 -29.54
N CYS A 87 1.18 -38.59 -28.47
CA CYS A 87 0.04 -37.67 -28.40
C CYS A 87 0.13 -36.57 -29.47
N ASP A 88 1.32 -36.04 -29.72
CA ASP A 88 1.50 -34.97 -30.70
C ASP A 88 1.35 -35.47 -32.14
N VAL A 89 1.85 -36.67 -32.44
CA VAL A 89 1.60 -37.34 -33.73
C VAL A 89 0.09 -37.60 -33.91
N ALA A 90 -0.60 -38.09 -32.88
CA ALA A 90 -2.04 -38.32 -32.93
C ALA A 90 -2.83 -37.02 -33.15
N LYS A 91 -2.47 -35.92 -32.49
CA LYS A 91 -3.11 -34.60 -32.70
C LYS A 91 -2.87 -34.09 -34.13
N SER A 92 -1.64 -34.21 -34.63
CA SER A 92 -1.28 -33.80 -35.99
C SER A 92 -2.09 -34.57 -37.03
N MET A 93 -2.12 -35.90 -36.93
CA MET A 93 -2.88 -36.76 -37.83
C MET A 93 -4.39 -36.53 -37.72
N HIS A 94 -4.91 -36.31 -36.51
CA HIS A 94 -6.31 -35.98 -36.32
C HIS A 94 -6.68 -34.66 -37.01
N LYS A 95 -5.83 -33.63 -36.88
CA LYS A 95 -6.01 -32.35 -37.56
C LYS A 95 -6.02 -32.54 -39.08
N GLN A 96 -5.03 -33.24 -39.62
CA GLN A 96 -4.92 -33.53 -41.05
C GLN A 96 -6.14 -34.30 -41.58
N MET A 97 -6.55 -35.37 -40.89
CA MET A 97 -7.73 -36.16 -41.28
C MET A 97 -9.01 -35.33 -41.24
N THR A 98 -9.13 -34.41 -40.28
CA THR A 98 -10.27 -33.49 -40.20
C THR A 98 -10.28 -32.52 -41.39
N GLU A 99 -9.11 -32.01 -41.80
CA GLU A 99 -8.96 -31.17 -42.98
C GLU A 99 -9.26 -31.93 -44.28
N ASP A 100 -8.77 -33.16 -44.41
CA ASP A 100 -9.06 -34.04 -45.57
C ASP A 100 -10.55 -34.37 -45.67
N LEU A 101 -11.18 -34.70 -44.55
CA LEU A 101 -12.61 -34.95 -44.48
C LEU A 101 -13.41 -33.71 -44.88
N LYS A 102 -12.97 -32.52 -44.46
CA LYS A 102 -13.58 -31.25 -44.88
C LYS A 102 -13.40 -31.03 -46.38
N ARG A 103 -12.20 -31.19 -46.92
CA ARG A 103 -11.91 -31.09 -48.36
C ARG A 103 -12.79 -32.04 -49.18
N ALA A 104 -12.90 -33.30 -48.75
CA ALA A 104 -13.73 -34.31 -49.40
C ALA A 104 -15.21 -33.93 -49.38
N LYS A 105 -15.72 -33.43 -48.25
CA LYS A 105 -17.09 -32.91 -48.13
C LYS A 105 -17.33 -31.74 -49.09
N ASP A 106 -16.48 -30.72 -49.03
CA ASP A 106 -16.61 -29.52 -49.86
C ASP A 106 -16.55 -29.88 -51.36
N PHE A 107 -15.73 -30.86 -51.75
CA PHE A 107 -15.68 -31.36 -53.12
C PHE A 107 -16.97 -32.11 -53.51
N SER A 108 -17.43 -33.02 -52.66
CA SER A 108 -18.66 -33.78 -52.91
C SER A 108 -19.91 -32.91 -53.01
N GLU A 109 -19.99 -31.85 -52.20
CA GLU A 109 -21.10 -30.89 -52.22
C GLU A 109 -21.12 -30.10 -53.52
N LYS A 110 -19.96 -29.62 -53.98
CA LYS A 110 -19.82 -28.96 -55.29
C LYS A 110 -20.25 -29.86 -56.44
N GLU A 111 -19.83 -31.12 -56.43
CA GLU A 111 -20.23 -32.07 -57.47
C GLU A 111 -21.74 -32.36 -57.43
N LEU A 112 -22.32 -32.51 -56.24
CA LEU A 112 -23.77 -32.67 -56.10
C LEU A 112 -24.54 -31.45 -56.63
N ASP A 113 -24.07 -30.24 -56.35
CA ASP A 113 -24.70 -29.02 -56.86
C ASP A 113 -24.55 -28.89 -58.38
N ASN A 114 -23.41 -29.29 -58.95
CA ASN A 114 -23.23 -29.37 -60.40
C ASN A 114 -24.22 -30.35 -61.04
N TYR A 115 -24.41 -31.54 -60.45
CA TYR A 115 -25.37 -32.52 -60.95
C TYR A 115 -26.81 -32.02 -60.85
N LYS A 116 -27.19 -31.36 -59.74
CA LYS A 116 -28.51 -30.73 -59.61
C LYS A 116 -28.73 -29.67 -60.69
N ALA A 117 -27.77 -28.77 -60.88
CA ALA A 117 -27.86 -27.73 -61.91
C ALA A 117 -28.00 -28.33 -63.32
N THR A 118 -27.26 -29.40 -63.62
CA THR A 118 -27.34 -30.10 -64.91
C THR A 118 -28.71 -30.76 -65.11
N LEU A 119 -29.28 -31.35 -64.06
CA LEU A 119 -30.59 -31.98 -64.11
C LEU A 119 -31.70 -30.93 -64.30
N GLU A 120 -31.63 -29.81 -63.57
CA GLU A 120 -32.56 -28.68 -63.72
C GLU A 120 -32.49 -28.08 -65.13
N GLU A 121 -31.29 -27.92 -65.70
CA GLU A 121 -31.11 -27.48 -67.09
C GLU A 121 -31.75 -28.45 -68.08
N ALA A 122 -31.53 -29.76 -67.89
CA ALA A 122 -32.11 -30.78 -68.76
C ALA A 122 -33.66 -30.79 -68.70
N ASP A 123 -34.24 -30.61 -67.51
CA ASP A 123 -35.69 -30.51 -67.33
C ASP A 123 -36.27 -29.26 -68.01
N ILE A 124 -35.59 -28.12 -67.89
CA ILE A 124 -35.95 -26.88 -68.61
C ILE A 124 -35.88 -27.10 -70.11
N HIS A 125 -34.79 -27.66 -70.63
CA HIS A 125 -34.63 -27.96 -72.05
C HIS A 125 -35.71 -28.92 -72.56
N LEU A 126 -36.03 -29.98 -71.81
CA LEU A 126 -37.08 -30.92 -72.17
C LEU A 126 -38.46 -30.22 -72.24
N ALA A 127 -38.76 -29.37 -71.27
CA ALA A 127 -40.01 -28.60 -71.26
C ALA A 127 -40.08 -27.62 -72.45
N GLU A 128 -38.98 -26.94 -72.77
CA GLU A 128 -38.89 -26.05 -73.93
C GLU A 128 -39.08 -26.81 -75.24
N VAL A 129 -38.38 -27.93 -75.44
CA VAL A 129 -38.52 -28.75 -76.65
C VAL A 129 -39.95 -29.25 -76.81
N LYS A 130 -40.58 -29.76 -75.75
CA LYS A 130 -42.00 -30.19 -75.80
C LYS A 130 -42.93 -29.05 -76.20
N LYS A 131 -42.71 -27.86 -75.64
CA LYS A 131 -43.49 -26.65 -75.96
C LYS A 131 -43.29 -26.24 -77.42
N GLU A 132 -42.05 -26.23 -77.90
CA GLU A 132 -41.69 -25.88 -79.28
C GLU A 132 -42.23 -26.89 -80.29
N CYS A 133 -42.12 -28.19 -80.04
CA CYS A 133 -42.73 -29.24 -80.86
C CYS A 133 -44.25 -29.04 -80.96
N GLY A 134 -44.93 -28.85 -79.82
CA GLY A 134 -46.37 -28.61 -79.81
C GLY A 134 -46.78 -27.31 -80.52
N GLN A 135 -45.94 -26.27 -80.47
CA GLN A 135 -46.19 -25.02 -81.18
C GLN A 135 -45.99 -25.17 -82.69
N PHE A 136 -44.91 -25.83 -83.11
CA PHE A 136 -44.67 -26.15 -84.51
C PHE A 136 -45.79 -26.98 -85.13
N ASP A 137 -46.27 -28.01 -84.42
CA ASP A 137 -47.37 -28.86 -84.90
C ASP A 137 -48.70 -28.09 -85.04
N ARG A 138 -48.94 -27.11 -84.17
CA ARG A 138 -50.10 -26.21 -84.25
C ARG A 138 -50.01 -25.24 -85.43
N ASP A 139 -48.88 -24.56 -85.55
CA ASP A 139 -48.71 -23.42 -86.45
C ASP A 139 -48.37 -23.88 -87.89
N VAL A 140 -47.61 -24.97 -88.00
CA VAL A 140 -47.08 -25.49 -89.27
C VAL A 140 -47.66 -26.87 -89.59
N GLY A 141 -47.77 -27.77 -88.60
CA GLY A 141 -48.18 -29.16 -88.80
C GLY A 141 -49.55 -29.36 -89.45
N LYS A 142 -50.53 -28.46 -89.21
CA LYS A 142 -51.82 -28.48 -89.94
C LYS A 142 -51.64 -28.19 -91.43
N ALA A 143 -50.80 -27.21 -91.78
CA ALA A 143 -50.57 -26.80 -93.16
C ALA A 143 -49.79 -27.83 -93.99
N LEU A 144 -48.93 -28.65 -93.35
CA LEU A 144 -48.21 -29.73 -94.03
C LEU A 144 -49.10 -30.94 -94.37
N ARG A 145 -50.18 -31.17 -93.63
CA ARG A 145 -51.09 -32.31 -93.88
C ARG A 145 -52.02 -32.09 -95.09
N ASP A 146 -52.20 -30.84 -95.50
CA ASP A 146 -53.04 -30.47 -96.65
C ASP A 146 -52.25 -30.52 -97.97
N LYS A 147 -52.24 -31.70 -98.61
CA LYS A 147 -51.46 -32.02 -99.83
C LYS A 147 -51.74 -31.13 -101.06
N LYS A 148 -52.80 -30.30 -101.04
CA LYS A 148 -53.17 -29.41 -102.17
C LYS A 148 -52.30 -28.15 -102.28
N CYS A 149 -51.46 -27.83 -101.29
CA CYS A 149 -50.78 -26.54 -101.22
C CYS A 149 -49.32 -26.62 -100.73
N VAL A 150 -48.51 -27.43 -101.42
CA VAL A 150 -47.10 -27.68 -101.04
C VAL A 150 -46.26 -26.40 -101.01
N THR A 151 -46.40 -25.50 -101.98
CA THR A 151 -45.64 -24.24 -102.03
C THR A 151 -45.96 -23.32 -100.84
N MET A 152 -47.24 -23.18 -100.46
CA MET A 152 -47.64 -22.39 -99.29
C MET A 152 -47.24 -23.05 -97.96
N SER A 153 -47.09 -24.38 -97.93
CA SER A 153 -46.60 -25.10 -96.75
C SER A 153 -45.12 -24.83 -96.48
N ALA A 154 -44.29 -24.74 -97.52
CA ALA A 154 -42.86 -24.40 -97.39
C ALA A 154 -42.66 -22.96 -96.91
N GLU A 155 -43.42 -22.00 -97.43
CA GLU A 155 -43.34 -20.59 -97.01
C GLU A 155 -43.69 -20.42 -95.52
N LYS A 156 -44.67 -21.18 -95.00
CA LYS A 156 -45.02 -21.17 -93.57
C LYS A 156 -43.90 -21.72 -92.70
N VAL A 157 -43.18 -22.75 -93.14
CA VAL A 157 -42.02 -23.29 -92.42
C VAL A 157 -40.90 -22.24 -92.36
N ILE A 158 -40.61 -21.58 -93.48
CA ILE A 158 -39.57 -20.52 -93.53
C ILE A 158 -39.93 -19.38 -92.58
N ARG A 159 -41.17 -18.88 -92.65
CA ARG A 159 -41.64 -17.78 -91.78
C ARG A 159 -41.58 -18.17 -90.30
N TYR A 160 -41.97 -19.39 -89.95
CA TYR A 160 -41.85 -19.90 -88.58
C TYR A 160 -40.40 -19.90 -88.10
N ILE A 161 -39.46 -20.37 -88.93
CA ILE A 161 -38.03 -20.37 -88.59
C ILE A 161 -37.52 -18.93 -88.40
N GLU A 162 -37.85 -18.01 -89.32
CA GLU A 162 -37.44 -16.60 -89.23
C GLU A 162 -37.97 -15.91 -87.96
N ASP A 163 -39.25 -16.13 -87.62
CA ASP A 163 -39.85 -15.57 -86.41
C ASP A 163 -39.21 -16.14 -85.14
N LYS A 164 -38.86 -17.43 -85.15
CA LYS A 164 -38.15 -18.09 -84.04
C LYS A 164 -36.72 -17.59 -83.90
N VAL A 165 -36.01 -17.37 -85.01
CA VAL A 165 -34.66 -16.76 -85.01
C VAL A 165 -34.73 -15.36 -84.40
N LYS A 166 -35.65 -14.50 -84.86
CA LYS A 166 -35.85 -13.15 -84.30
C LYS A 166 -36.18 -13.17 -82.80
N ALA A 167 -37.03 -14.10 -82.36
CA ALA A 167 -37.37 -14.25 -80.95
C ALA A 167 -36.16 -14.67 -80.09
N LYS A 168 -35.33 -15.60 -80.60
CA LYS A 168 -34.09 -16.01 -79.94
C LYS A 168 -33.04 -14.88 -79.92
N GLU A 169 -32.90 -14.10 -80.98
CA GLU A 169 -32.04 -12.90 -81.03
C GLU A 169 -32.46 -11.87 -79.96
N SER A 170 -33.77 -11.59 -79.82
CA SER A 170 -34.28 -10.72 -78.77
C SER A 170 -33.99 -11.24 -77.35
N LEU A 171 -34.04 -12.57 -77.16
CA LEU A 171 -33.70 -13.19 -75.88
C LEU A 171 -32.20 -13.08 -75.58
N ILE A 172 -31.33 -13.30 -76.58
CA ILE A 172 -29.88 -13.14 -76.45
C ILE A 172 -29.55 -11.72 -76.00
N GLU A 173 -30.13 -10.70 -76.63
CA GLU A 173 -29.91 -9.30 -76.26
C GLU A 173 -30.33 -9.01 -74.80
N LYS A 174 -31.50 -9.52 -74.38
CA LYS A 174 -31.95 -9.41 -72.98
C LYS A 174 -31.00 -10.10 -72.00
N LEU A 175 -30.47 -11.27 -72.36
CA LEU A 175 -29.52 -12.00 -71.52
C LEU A 175 -28.17 -11.29 -71.45
N HIS A 176 -27.68 -10.72 -72.55
CA HIS A 176 -26.48 -9.88 -72.57
C HIS A 176 -26.61 -8.67 -71.63
N GLN A 177 -27.74 -7.96 -71.70
CA GLN A 177 -28.00 -6.82 -70.81
C GLN A 177 -28.04 -7.22 -69.33
N LYS A 178 -28.70 -8.34 -69.00
CA LYS A 178 -28.71 -8.88 -67.64
C LYS A 178 -27.31 -9.30 -67.17
N ASN A 179 -26.54 -9.95 -68.03
CA ASN A 179 -25.18 -10.38 -67.71
C ASN A 179 -24.27 -9.16 -67.45
N ALA A 180 -24.34 -8.13 -68.28
CA ALA A 180 -23.62 -6.87 -68.07
C ALA A 180 -23.98 -6.20 -66.72
N ALA A 181 -25.28 -6.17 -66.37
CA ALA A 181 -25.74 -5.64 -65.08
C ALA A 181 -25.22 -6.47 -63.89
N LEU A 182 -25.26 -7.80 -63.98
CA LEU A 182 -24.72 -8.69 -62.94
C LEU A 182 -23.20 -8.55 -62.79
N LEU A 183 -22.47 -8.39 -63.89
CA LEU A 183 -21.02 -8.14 -63.86
C LEU A 183 -20.69 -6.80 -63.18
N ALA A 184 -21.46 -5.74 -63.46
CA ALA A 184 -21.31 -4.46 -62.78
C ALA A 184 -21.60 -4.58 -61.28
N TYR A 185 -22.66 -5.31 -60.91
CA TYR A 185 -23.01 -5.56 -59.51
C TYR A 185 -21.94 -6.38 -58.78
N LYS A 186 -21.43 -7.45 -59.40
CA LYS A 186 -20.31 -8.24 -58.89
C LYS A 186 -19.08 -7.37 -58.64
N LYS A 187 -18.70 -6.51 -59.59
CA LYS A 187 -17.58 -5.57 -59.43
C LYS A 187 -17.81 -4.61 -58.26
N LYS A 188 -19.02 -4.07 -58.10
CA LYS A 188 -19.36 -3.20 -56.97
C LYS A 188 -19.19 -3.92 -55.63
N LEU A 189 -19.70 -5.14 -55.51
CA LEU A 189 -19.53 -5.95 -54.30
C LEU A 189 -18.05 -6.28 -54.04
N GLN A 190 -17.28 -6.60 -55.07
CA GLN A 190 -15.83 -6.84 -54.92
C GLN A 190 -15.09 -5.61 -54.40
N ILE A 191 -15.46 -4.39 -54.86
CA ILE A 191 -14.86 -3.16 -54.35
C ILE A 191 -15.26 -2.91 -52.89
N GLN A 192 -16.53 -3.13 -52.54
CA GLN A 192 -16.99 -3.00 -51.15
C GLN A 192 -16.28 -3.98 -50.22
N LEU A 193 -16.07 -5.22 -50.68
CA LEU A 193 -15.33 -6.23 -49.93
C LEU A 193 -13.89 -5.78 -49.70
N LYS A 194 -13.19 -5.32 -50.75
CA LYS A 194 -11.82 -4.78 -50.62
C LYS A 194 -11.75 -3.59 -49.68
N GLN A 195 -12.71 -2.66 -49.76
CA GLN A 195 -12.75 -1.52 -48.84
C GLN A 195 -12.99 -1.96 -47.40
N GLN A 196 -13.81 -2.98 -47.16
CA GLN A 196 -13.99 -3.56 -45.83
C GLN A 196 -12.74 -4.29 -45.34
N GLU A 197 -12.04 -4.99 -46.22
CA GLU A 197 -10.75 -5.62 -45.93
C GLU A 197 -9.68 -4.56 -45.58
N GLU A 198 -9.55 -3.50 -46.38
CA GLU A 198 -8.63 -2.37 -46.14
C GLU A 198 -8.99 -1.58 -44.86
N MET A 199 -10.29 -1.39 -44.58
CA MET A 199 -10.76 -0.82 -43.30
C MET A 199 -10.46 -1.75 -42.12
N GLY A 200 -10.47 -3.07 -42.35
CA GLY A 200 -10.03 -4.08 -41.39
C GLY A 200 -8.51 -4.11 -41.19
N GLU A 201 -7.73 -3.78 -42.23
CA GLU A 201 -6.27 -3.63 -42.17
C GLU A 201 -5.81 -2.38 -41.40
N GLY A 202 -6.69 -1.37 -41.23
CA GLY A 202 -6.39 -0.17 -40.43
C GLY A 202 -6.18 -0.44 -38.93
N LEU A 203 -6.56 -1.62 -38.43
CA LEU A 203 -6.28 -2.10 -37.08
C LEU A 203 -5.59 -3.46 -37.21
N THR A 204 -4.28 -3.44 -37.41
CA THR A 204 -3.50 -4.67 -37.51
C THR A 204 -3.43 -5.34 -36.13
N ALA A 205 -3.28 -6.67 -36.08
CA ALA A 205 -3.02 -7.39 -34.83
C ALA A 205 -1.84 -6.81 -34.03
N LEU A 206 -0.85 -6.23 -34.72
CA LEU A 206 0.26 -5.49 -34.15
C LEU A 206 -0.17 -4.22 -33.39
N ASP A 207 -1.19 -3.50 -33.86
CA ASP A 207 -1.71 -2.31 -33.18
C ASP A 207 -2.42 -2.69 -31.87
N PHE A 208 -3.16 -3.80 -31.88
CA PHE A 208 -3.76 -4.36 -30.67
C PHE A 208 -2.70 -4.82 -29.66
N GLU A 209 -1.65 -5.50 -30.11
CA GLU A 209 -0.53 -5.89 -29.24
C GLU A 209 0.26 -4.67 -28.75
N GLN A 210 0.45 -3.63 -29.56
CA GLN A 210 1.05 -2.37 -29.14
C GLN A 210 0.21 -1.67 -28.06
N LEU A 211 -1.12 -1.60 -28.25
CA LEU A 211 -2.04 -1.03 -27.27
C LEU A 211 -2.03 -1.83 -25.96
N LYS A 212 -1.98 -3.16 -26.05
CA LYS A 212 -1.88 -4.07 -24.91
C LYS A 212 -0.56 -3.90 -24.17
N PHE A 213 0.55 -3.75 -24.89
CA PHE A 213 1.85 -3.44 -24.30
C PHE A 213 1.85 -2.07 -23.61
N GLY A 214 1.29 -1.05 -24.26
CA GLY A 214 1.12 0.29 -23.70
C GLY A 214 0.30 0.28 -22.41
N ASN A 215 -0.83 -0.42 -22.41
CA ASN A 215 -1.67 -0.62 -21.22
C ASN A 215 -0.92 -1.37 -20.11
N MET A 216 -0.21 -2.45 -20.44
CA MET A 216 0.57 -3.22 -19.47
C MET A 216 1.66 -2.34 -18.83
N LYS A 217 2.35 -1.53 -19.62
CA LYS A 217 3.38 -0.59 -19.14
C LYS A 217 2.78 0.49 -18.24
N CYS A 218 1.64 1.06 -18.60
CA CYS A 218 0.95 2.05 -17.77
C CYS A 218 0.46 1.44 -16.45
N ARG A 219 -0.11 0.22 -16.50
CA ARG A 219 -0.60 -0.48 -15.31
C ARG A 219 0.52 -0.80 -14.33
N LYS A 220 1.67 -1.32 -14.82
CA LYS A 220 2.85 -1.56 -13.99
C LYS A 220 3.32 -0.28 -13.28
N ARG A 221 3.40 0.84 -14.00
CA ARG A 221 3.77 2.14 -13.42
C ARG A 221 2.77 2.60 -12.36
N LEU A 222 1.48 2.40 -12.60
CA LEU A 222 0.43 2.73 -11.64
C LEU A 222 0.56 1.88 -10.37
N ASP A 223 0.84 0.58 -10.50
CA ASP A 223 1.03 -0.33 -9.39
C ASP A 223 2.28 0.02 -8.57
N GLU A 224 3.39 0.35 -9.22
CA GLU A 224 4.61 0.85 -8.58
C GLU A 224 4.37 2.14 -7.79
N GLN A 225 3.66 3.11 -8.38
CA GLN A 225 3.31 4.35 -7.69
C GLN A 225 2.35 4.12 -6.52
N ASN A 226 1.40 3.20 -6.67
CA ASN A 226 0.49 2.82 -5.60
C ASN A 226 1.23 2.17 -4.43
N LEU A 227 2.20 1.28 -4.71
CA LEU A 227 3.04 0.66 -3.70
C LEU A 227 3.86 1.73 -2.95
N ARG A 228 4.53 2.62 -3.70
CA ARG A 228 5.31 3.72 -3.11
C ARG A 228 4.45 4.65 -2.26
N ARG A 229 3.21 4.91 -2.66
CA ARG A 229 2.24 5.68 -1.86
C ARG A 229 1.89 4.97 -0.55
N VAL A 230 1.72 3.65 -0.57
CA VAL A 230 1.44 2.85 0.64
C VAL A 230 2.64 2.90 1.59
N GLU A 231 3.86 2.73 1.07
CA GLU A 231 5.10 2.84 1.86
C GLU A 231 5.23 4.23 2.51
N LEU A 232 5.00 5.30 1.75
CA LEU A 232 5.04 6.66 2.27
C LEU A 232 3.96 6.91 3.33
N LYS A 233 2.74 6.36 3.16
CA LYS A 233 1.69 6.44 4.18
C LYS A 233 2.10 5.73 5.47
N LEU A 234 2.70 4.55 5.36
CA LEU A 234 3.18 3.81 6.53
C LEU A 234 4.31 4.56 7.24
N LEU A 235 5.25 5.12 6.48
CA LEU A 235 6.34 5.94 7.03
C LEU A 235 5.79 7.19 7.73
N ALA A 236 4.86 7.91 7.09
CA ALA A 236 4.21 9.07 7.70
C ALA A 236 3.49 8.70 9.01
N GLY A 237 2.78 7.57 9.04
CA GLY A 237 2.15 7.05 10.25
C GLY A 237 3.16 6.75 11.38
N LYS A 238 4.27 6.08 11.06
CA LYS A 238 5.36 5.81 12.02
C LYS A 238 5.98 7.10 12.55
N THR A 239 6.30 8.05 11.67
CA THR A 239 6.87 9.35 12.04
C THR A 239 5.90 10.14 12.93
N LEU A 240 4.61 10.13 12.62
CA LEU A 240 3.58 10.80 13.43
C LEU A 240 3.45 10.17 14.81
N HIS A 241 3.54 8.84 14.91
CA HIS A 241 3.55 8.15 16.20
C HIS A 241 4.77 8.56 17.05
N VAL A 242 5.97 8.55 16.47
CA VAL A 242 7.20 9.00 17.18
C VAL A 242 7.09 10.46 17.59
N LEU A 243 6.56 11.33 16.71
CA LEU A 243 6.37 12.74 17.01
C LEU A 243 5.40 12.95 18.19
N ASN A 244 4.28 12.23 18.22
CA ASN A 244 3.33 12.30 19.34
C ASN A 244 3.97 11.84 20.65
N SER A 245 4.69 10.72 20.64
CA SER A 245 5.42 10.23 21.83
C SER A 245 6.45 11.25 22.33
N ASN A 246 7.17 11.93 21.43
CA ASN A 246 8.11 12.99 21.81
C ASN A 246 7.40 14.24 22.32
N LYS A 247 6.25 14.60 21.74
CA LYS A 247 5.41 15.71 22.21
C LYS A 247 4.91 15.47 23.64
N GLU A 248 4.43 14.26 23.94
CA GLU A 248 3.99 13.87 25.28
C GLU A 248 5.15 13.95 26.28
N LYS A 249 6.31 13.36 25.95
CA LYS A 249 7.51 13.46 26.79
C LYS A 249 7.93 14.90 27.05
N LEU A 250 7.90 15.75 26.02
CA LEU A 250 8.22 17.16 26.15
C LEU A 250 7.23 17.87 27.08
N GLN A 251 5.94 17.62 26.93
CA GLN A 251 4.91 18.19 27.80
C GLN A 251 5.11 17.78 29.27
N THR A 252 5.42 16.51 29.52
CA THR A 252 5.73 16.04 30.88
C THR A 252 6.97 16.73 31.46
N LEU A 253 8.06 16.81 30.70
CA LEU A 253 9.30 17.48 31.14
C LEU A 253 9.11 18.99 31.35
N THR A 254 8.32 19.65 30.51
CA THR A 254 7.96 21.07 30.71
C THR A 254 7.17 21.24 32.00
N HIS A 255 6.17 20.38 32.26
CA HIS A 255 5.42 20.44 33.50
C HIS A 255 6.29 20.19 34.74
N GLU A 256 7.18 19.20 34.70
CA GLU A 256 8.14 18.92 35.77
C GLU A 256 9.08 20.12 36.00
N SER A 257 9.58 20.74 34.92
CA SER A 257 10.41 21.95 35.00
C SER A 257 9.66 23.12 35.64
N ASP A 258 8.39 23.33 35.31
CA ASP A 258 7.57 24.39 35.90
C ASP A 258 7.34 24.16 37.40
N VAL A 259 7.07 22.91 37.79
CA VAL A 259 6.94 22.51 39.20
C VAL A 259 8.25 22.72 39.96
N LEU A 260 9.39 22.26 39.41
CA LEU A 260 10.71 22.44 40.03
C LEU A 260 11.13 23.91 40.11
N SER A 261 10.79 24.72 39.11
CA SER A 261 11.02 26.16 39.14
C SER A 261 10.22 26.82 40.27
N SER A 262 8.95 26.43 40.44
CA SER A 262 8.12 26.90 41.54
C SER A 262 8.67 26.48 42.91
N ASP A 263 9.09 25.22 43.08
CA ASP A 263 9.71 24.73 44.32
C ASP A 263 11.02 25.46 44.61
N THR A 264 11.86 25.67 43.60
CA THR A 264 13.12 26.42 43.74
C THR A 264 12.85 27.87 44.18
N ALA A 265 11.84 28.53 43.61
CA ALA A 265 11.44 29.87 44.00
C ALA A 265 10.88 29.92 45.44
N LEU A 266 10.12 28.90 45.86
CA LEU A 266 9.64 28.78 47.24
C LEU A 266 10.79 28.56 48.22
N ARG A 267 11.73 27.66 47.92
CA ARG A 267 12.92 27.42 48.73
C ARG A 267 13.83 28.64 48.83
N ALA A 268 14.01 29.38 47.74
CA ALA A 268 14.77 30.63 47.75
C ALA A 268 14.12 31.66 48.70
N LYS A 269 12.79 31.79 48.70
CA LYS A 269 12.08 32.66 49.65
C LYS A 269 12.24 32.20 51.10
N LEU A 270 12.20 30.90 51.35
CA LEU A 270 12.42 30.34 52.69
C LEU A 270 13.86 30.55 53.16
N LEU A 271 14.86 30.40 52.28
CA LEU A 271 16.25 30.68 52.58
C LEU A 271 16.46 32.14 53.00
N ILE A 272 15.88 33.09 52.28
CA ILE A 272 15.94 34.52 52.65
C ILE A 272 15.39 34.74 54.07
N LYS A 273 14.23 34.15 54.39
CA LYS A 273 13.66 34.24 55.73
C LYS A 273 14.56 33.64 56.81
N PHE A 274 15.13 32.46 56.55
CA PHE A 274 16.06 31.83 57.50
C PHE A 274 17.34 32.63 57.67
N GLU A 275 17.88 33.26 56.62
CA GLU A 275 19.02 34.16 56.73
C GLU A 275 18.71 35.39 57.59
N GLU A 276 17.52 35.97 57.43
CA GLU A 276 17.03 37.07 58.28
C GLU A 276 16.88 36.64 59.74
N GLU A 277 16.22 35.50 60.00
CA GLU A 277 16.06 34.92 61.34
C GLU A 277 17.42 34.58 61.97
N THR A 278 18.36 34.05 61.19
CA THR A 278 19.71 33.74 61.67
C THR A 278 20.47 35.00 62.06
N LYS A 279 20.42 36.06 61.24
CA LYS A 279 21.01 37.37 61.58
C LYS A 279 20.41 37.92 62.87
N GLN A 280 19.09 37.89 63.00
CA GLN A 280 18.41 38.33 64.21
C GLN A 280 18.86 37.53 65.45
N ALA A 281 18.91 36.21 65.34
CA ALA A 281 19.37 35.34 66.42
C ALA A 281 20.84 35.60 66.80
N GLU A 282 21.72 35.87 65.82
CA GLU A 282 23.11 36.24 66.08
C GLU A 282 23.22 37.60 66.79
N GLU A 283 22.43 38.59 66.40
CA GLU A 283 22.38 39.88 67.09
C GLU A 283 21.94 39.73 68.54
N GLU A 284 20.90 38.92 68.79
CA GLU A 284 20.41 38.60 70.13
C GLU A 284 21.45 37.85 70.95
N ARG A 285 22.11 36.84 70.37
CA ARG A 285 23.24 36.13 70.99
C ARG A 285 24.35 37.10 71.39
N ASN A 286 24.74 38.00 70.49
CA ASN A 286 25.80 38.97 70.74
C ASN A 286 25.42 39.95 71.87
N LYS A 287 24.17 40.42 71.91
CA LYS A 287 23.65 41.26 73.02
C LYS A 287 23.69 40.51 74.36
N ALA A 288 23.21 39.27 74.37
CA ALA A 288 23.21 38.41 75.55
C ALA A 288 24.64 38.10 76.02
N GLU A 289 25.57 37.79 75.12
CA GLU A 289 26.98 37.59 75.44
C GLU A 289 27.63 38.84 76.02
N ALA A 290 27.40 40.02 75.42
CA ALA A 290 27.94 41.27 75.93
C ALA A 290 27.45 41.56 77.36
N LEU A 291 26.17 41.31 77.62
CA LEU A 291 25.58 41.43 78.96
C LEU A 291 26.19 40.40 79.92
N ASN A 292 26.34 39.14 79.50
CA ASN A 292 26.94 38.09 80.32
C ASN A 292 28.41 38.41 80.65
N ARG A 293 29.20 38.91 79.69
CA ARG A 293 30.57 39.39 79.92
C ARG A 293 30.59 40.53 80.94
N LYS A 294 29.66 41.49 80.86
CA LYS A 294 29.54 42.59 81.83
C LYS A 294 29.22 42.07 83.24
N LEU A 295 28.26 41.16 83.36
CA LEU A 295 27.90 40.54 84.64
C LEU A 295 29.05 39.72 85.23
N ARG A 296 29.78 38.96 84.41
CA ARG A 296 30.99 38.23 84.85
C ARG A 296 32.09 39.17 85.31
N GLY A 297 32.29 40.30 84.62
CA GLY A 297 33.20 41.36 85.06
C GLY A 297 32.79 41.93 86.41
N GLN A 298 31.51 42.30 86.56
CA GLN A 298 30.96 42.75 87.84
C GLN A 298 31.12 41.71 88.96
N LEU A 299 30.97 40.42 88.66
CA LEU A 299 31.15 39.33 89.62
C LEU A 299 32.63 39.15 90.00
N ALA A 300 33.56 39.36 89.07
CA ALA A 300 35.00 39.34 89.34
C ALA A 300 35.44 40.54 90.20
N ASP A 301 34.87 41.72 89.95
CA ASP A 301 35.10 42.93 90.74
C ASP A 301 34.38 42.91 92.10
N PHE A 302 33.35 42.07 92.23
CA PHE A 302 32.59 41.90 93.47
C PHE A 302 33.41 41.15 94.52
N HIS A 303 34.12 41.92 95.33
CA HIS A 303 34.79 41.42 96.52
C HIS A 303 33.92 41.67 97.75
N VAL A 304 33.54 40.60 98.47
CA VAL A 304 32.79 40.71 99.73
C VAL A 304 33.73 41.28 100.79
N PRO A 305 33.50 42.52 101.29
CA PRO A 305 34.36 43.10 102.30
C PRO A 305 34.32 42.25 103.57
N HIS A 306 35.46 42.06 104.23
CA HIS A 306 35.51 41.32 105.48
C HIS A 306 34.55 41.95 106.50
N VAL A 307 33.76 41.13 107.22
CA VAL A 307 32.62 41.59 108.05
C VAL A 307 33.00 42.74 109.00
N LEU A 308 34.20 42.69 109.57
CA LEU A 308 34.72 43.74 110.45
C LEU A 308 35.01 45.07 109.72
N GLN A 309 35.44 45.05 108.46
CA GLN A 309 35.63 46.26 107.66
C GLN A 309 34.29 46.91 107.31
N TYR A 310 33.27 46.12 106.97
CA TYR A 310 31.92 46.63 106.71
C TYR A 310 31.33 47.32 107.94
N ILE A 311 31.45 46.72 109.12
CA ILE A 311 30.97 47.30 110.38
C ILE A 311 31.66 48.63 110.67
N LYS A 312 32.98 48.71 110.54
CA LYS A 312 33.75 49.95 110.75
C LYS A 312 33.33 51.07 109.79
N VAL A 313 33.15 50.75 108.51
CA VAL A 313 32.70 51.73 107.50
C VAL A 313 31.24 52.15 107.73
N LYS A 314 30.37 51.24 108.20
CA LYS A 314 28.98 51.56 108.52
C LYS A 314 28.88 52.46 109.75
N GLU A 315 29.70 52.20 110.76
CA GLU A 315 29.81 53.02 111.95
C GLU A 315 30.34 54.41 111.62
N SER A 316 31.42 54.51 110.82
CA SER A 316 31.96 55.80 110.37
C SER A 316 30.95 56.58 109.53
N HIS A 317 30.20 55.90 108.64
CA HIS A 317 29.10 56.53 107.89
C HIS A 317 28.00 57.04 108.83
N GLY A 318 27.63 56.26 109.86
CA GLY A 318 26.68 56.67 110.88
C GLY A 318 27.14 57.89 111.67
N GLN A 319 28.42 57.94 112.04
CA GLN A 319 29.04 59.09 112.70
C GLN A 319 29.06 60.31 111.79
N LEU A 320 29.47 60.16 110.53
CA LEU A 320 29.49 61.25 109.55
C LEU A 320 28.09 61.80 109.30
N LYS A 321 27.07 60.94 109.23
CA LYS A 321 25.67 61.34 109.08
C LYS A 321 25.15 62.12 110.30
N LYS A 322 25.61 61.78 111.51
CA LYS A 322 25.33 62.57 112.72
C LYS A 322 26.04 63.93 112.64
N SER A 323 27.31 63.96 112.28
CA SER A 323 28.06 65.21 112.10
C SER A 323 27.43 66.12 111.04
N VAL A 324 26.96 65.58 109.91
CA VAL A 324 26.23 66.35 108.89
C VAL A 324 24.97 66.96 109.49
N LYS A 325 24.15 66.18 110.20
CA LYS A 325 22.96 66.72 110.89
C LYS A 325 23.30 67.77 111.95
N GLU A 326 24.40 67.59 112.67
CA GLU A 326 24.88 68.58 113.64
C GLU A 326 25.34 69.86 112.95
N TRP A 327 26.02 69.77 111.81
CA TRP A 327 26.42 70.92 111.00
C TRP A 327 25.23 71.61 110.34
N GLU A 328 24.28 70.86 109.78
CA GLU A 328 23.00 71.39 109.30
C GLU A 328 22.29 72.17 110.40
N ARG A 329 22.21 71.60 111.62
CA ARG A 329 21.62 72.28 112.78
C ARG A 329 22.42 73.52 113.22
N LYS A 330 23.75 73.48 113.15
CA LYS A 330 24.62 74.65 113.44
C LYS A 330 24.45 75.76 112.41
N VAL A 331 24.33 75.41 111.13
CA VAL A 331 24.03 76.35 110.05
C VAL A 331 22.66 76.96 110.27
N GLU A 332 21.65 76.16 110.62
CA GLU A 332 20.30 76.64 110.92
C GLU A 332 20.29 77.62 112.11
N ILE A 333 21.05 77.33 113.18
CA ILE A 333 21.25 78.25 114.32
C ILE A 333 21.98 79.54 113.89
N ALA A 334 23.02 79.42 113.06
CA ALA A 334 23.78 80.57 112.56
C ALA A 334 22.94 81.45 111.62
N GLU A 335 22.10 80.87 110.76
CA GLU A 335 21.14 81.58 109.92
C GLU A 335 20.08 82.29 110.76
N MET A 336 19.57 81.63 111.80
CA MET A 336 18.62 82.23 112.74
C MET A 336 19.26 83.37 113.55
N ALA A 337 20.52 83.22 113.97
CA ALA A 337 21.29 84.26 114.64
C ALA A 337 21.56 85.44 113.69
N LEU A 338 21.97 85.19 112.43
CA LEU A 338 22.17 86.22 111.41
C LEU A 338 20.87 86.99 111.12
N LYS A 339 19.74 86.28 110.99
CA LYS A 339 18.41 86.93 110.84
C LYS A 339 18.08 87.81 112.04
N THR A 340 18.43 87.38 113.25
CA THR A 340 18.18 88.14 114.48
C THR A 340 19.08 89.36 114.57
N HIS A 341 20.39 89.20 114.31
CA HIS A 341 21.37 90.28 114.26
C HIS A 341 21.06 91.30 113.17
N SER A 342 20.65 90.85 111.99
CA SER A 342 20.24 91.74 110.90
C SER A 342 18.98 92.55 111.27
N LYS A 343 17.98 91.94 111.93
CA LYS A 343 16.80 92.65 112.43
C LYS A 343 17.14 93.67 113.54
N SER A 344 18.06 93.34 114.45
CA SER A 344 18.53 94.28 115.48
C SER A 344 19.39 95.39 114.90
N TRP A 345 20.20 95.10 113.88
CA TRP A 345 21.02 96.08 113.17
C TRP A 345 20.15 97.03 112.35
N ASP A 346 19.09 96.54 111.71
CA ASP A 346 18.11 97.38 111.01
C ASP A 346 17.36 98.30 111.98
N LYS A 347 17.00 97.84 113.17
CA LYS A 347 16.38 98.69 114.21
C LYS A 347 17.32 99.80 114.71
N LEU A 348 18.60 99.49 114.96
CA LEU A 348 19.61 100.46 115.40
C LEU A 348 19.99 101.46 114.30
N ARG A 349 19.97 101.01 113.04
CA ARG A 349 20.27 101.83 111.85
C ARG A 349 19.13 102.82 111.54
N ILE A 350 17.87 102.46 111.79
CA ILE A 350 16.71 103.36 111.63
C ILE A 350 16.70 104.49 112.68
N THR A 351 17.22 104.25 113.89
CA THR A 351 17.36 105.28 114.94
C THR A 351 18.55 106.23 114.77
N ALA A 352 19.53 105.90 113.92
CA ALA A 352 20.80 106.62 113.78
C ALA A 352 20.91 107.55 112.55
N GLY A 353 19.81 107.86 111.85
CA GLY A 353 19.83 108.90 110.81
C GLY A 353 20.72 108.63 109.60
N ALA A 354 21.04 107.37 109.30
CA ALA A 354 21.76 106.98 108.09
C ALA A 354 20.84 106.19 107.14
N ARG A 355 20.57 106.76 105.96
CA ARG A 355 19.98 106.00 104.84
C ARG A 355 21.02 105.00 104.35
N ALA A 356 20.71 103.70 104.39
CA ALA A 356 21.41 102.69 103.60
C ALA A 356 20.48 101.58 103.11
N VAL A 357 20.34 101.56 101.78
CA VAL A 357 19.86 100.50 100.90
C VAL A 357 21.05 99.55 100.63
N PRO A 358 20.91 98.46 99.87
CA PRO A 358 20.41 97.12 100.20
C PRO A 358 21.57 96.08 100.34
N ALA A 359 21.36 95.00 101.11
CA ALA A 359 22.21 93.82 100.96
C ALA A 359 21.67 92.95 99.81
N ARG A 360 22.41 92.93 98.70
CA ARG A 360 22.32 91.92 97.65
C ARG A 360 23.17 90.72 98.05
N HIS A 361 22.58 89.53 97.99
CA HIS A 361 23.26 88.27 97.64
C HIS A 361 22.21 87.46 96.84
N ALA A 362 22.36 87.27 95.52
CA ALA A 362 23.27 86.32 94.86
C ALA A 362 23.11 84.94 95.51
N ALA A 363 22.17 84.10 95.07
CA ALA A 363 22.25 83.30 93.84
C ALA A 363 23.61 82.62 93.71
N ILE A 364 23.63 81.31 93.92
CA ILE A 364 24.31 80.26 93.16
C ILE A 364 23.84 78.96 93.82
N ASP A 365 23.03 78.17 93.13
CA ASP A 365 23.59 76.90 92.71
C ASP A 365 22.93 76.39 91.44
N ALA A 366 23.79 76.15 90.46
CA ALA A 366 23.51 75.58 89.17
C ALA A 366 23.92 74.12 89.23
N GLY A 367 23.18 73.30 88.50
CA GLY A 367 23.84 72.33 87.65
C GLY A 367 23.72 70.87 88.07
N LEU A 368 23.04 70.16 87.19
CA LEU A 368 23.64 69.08 86.39
C LEU A 368 24.05 67.83 87.16
N TYR A 369 23.23 66.79 87.06
CA TYR A 369 23.66 65.45 86.63
C TYR A 369 22.43 64.63 86.21
N GLY A 370 22.52 63.88 85.12
CA GLY A 370 21.56 62.81 84.84
C GLY A 370 21.49 62.34 83.40
N PHE A 371 22.32 61.33 83.10
CA PHE A 371 22.06 60.32 82.07
C PHE A 371 20.76 59.57 82.35
#